data_AF-A0A939LYT1-F1
#
_entry.id   AF-A0A939LYT1-F1
#
_cell.length_a   1.000
_cell.length_b   1.000
_cell.length_c   1.000
_cell.angle_alpha   90.00
_cell.angle_beta   90.00
_cell.angle_gamma   90.00
#
_symmetry.space_group_name_H-M   'P 1'
#
loop_
_entity.id
_entity.type
_entity.pdbx_description
1 polymer ?
#
loop_
_entity_poly.entity_id
_entity_poly.type
_entity_poly.pdbx_seq_one_letter_code
_entity_poly.pdbx_strand_id
1 'polypeptide(L)'
;MNNSEEIDAIPEDAARDDESEAGAQQNGRGEHSESPPFPRLGAGVNAGGREQGPVRPVNWNLLSSDQAEIAWLELNSWVSWLRLTYGLTPSVLPPFWHRHPELTLELSALHTHWLGAYDPEQHASGPLIWHRDFAETCRRLRDWVQASGTRLDRDRPTRQTRWPGEEPFPTIIEEVIDDRDLDFVHYVMADVAARRAEEDAYYQRQAEQAVENE
;
A
#
# COMPACT_ATOMS: atom_id res chain seq x y z
N MET A 1 22.00 48.16 76.50
CA MET A 1 21.32 47.78 75.24
C MET A 1 20.66 46.44 75.50
N ASN A 2 19.36 46.17 75.51
CA ASN A 2 18.08 46.77 75.09
C ASN A 2 17.01 46.12 76.02
N ASN A 3 15.75 46.54 76.14
CA ASN A 3 14.97 47.75 75.94
C ASN A 3 13.60 47.44 76.59
N SER A 4 12.88 48.46 77.01
CA SER A 4 11.60 48.43 77.71
C SER A 4 10.45 47.71 76.98
N GLU A 5 9.47 47.31 77.80
CA GLU A 5 8.13 46.78 77.48
C GLU A 5 7.18 47.83 76.85
N GLU A 6 5.92 47.38 76.61
CA GLU A 6 4.65 48.15 76.58
C GLU A 6 4.18 48.70 75.18
N ILE A 7 2.94 48.55 74.64
CA ILE A 7 1.57 48.18 75.12
C ILE A 7 0.60 47.78 73.94
N ASP A 8 -0.38 46.92 74.27
CA ASP A 8 -1.79 46.69 73.84
C ASP A 8 -2.33 46.35 72.42
N ALA A 9 -3.05 45.22 72.45
CA ALA A 9 -4.49 44.99 72.20
C ALA A 9 -5.15 45.07 70.80
N ILE A 10 -5.56 43.86 70.40
CA ILE A 10 -6.66 43.33 69.54
C ILE A 10 -8.06 43.97 69.87
N PRO A 11 -9.21 43.80 69.15
CA PRO A 11 -9.60 42.62 68.36
C PRO A 11 -10.59 42.74 67.15
N GLU A 12 -10.81 41.56 66.55
CA GLU A 12 -12.09 40.97 66.09
C GLU A 12 -12.89 41.50 64.88
N ASP A 13 -13.09 40.55 63.96
CA ASP A 13 -14.39 40.11 63.42
C ASP A 13 -15.07 40.94 62.31
N ALA A 14 -15.07 40.36 61.10
CA ALA A 14 -16.33 40.15 60.37
C ALA A 14 -16.06 39.20 59.18
N ALA A 15 -16.65 38.02 59.28
CA ALA A 15 -16.82 37.06 58.21
C ALA A 15 -17.30 37.68 56.89
N ARG A 16 -16.77 37.18 55.78
CA ARG A 16 -17.49 37.16 54.51
C ARG A 16 -17.17 35.87 53.77
N ASP A 17 -18.11 34.95 53.87
CA ASP A 17 -18.26 33.85 52.93
C ASP A 17 -18.36 34.43 51.52
N ASP A 18 -17.50 33.97 50.61
CA ASP A 18 -17.75 34.03 49.18
C ASP A 18 -17.19 32.76 48.55
N GLU A 19 -18.04 31.73 48.50
CA GLU A 19 -17.89 30.63 47.56
C GLU A 19 -17.90 31.22 46.14
N SER A 20 -16.73 31.26 45.49
CA SER A 20 -16.67 31.34 44.03
C SER A 20 -15.88 30.15 43.46
N GLU A 21 -16.63 29.06 43.27
CA GLU A 21 -16.37 28.13 42.17
C GLU A 21 -16.44 28.91 40.85
N ALA A 22 -15.30 29.32 40.29
CA ALA A 22 -15.16 29.59 38.86
C ALA A 22 -13.70 29.87 38.52
N GLY A 23 -12.99 28.83 38.13
CA GLY A 23 -11.63 28.94 37.61
C GLY A 23 -11.17 27.65 37.01
N ALA A 24 -12.04 27.00 36.23
CA ALA A 24 -11.62 25.97 35.29
C ALA A 24 -10.57 26.61 34.38
N GLN A 25 -9.30 26.42 34.73
CA GLN A 25 -8.19 26.66 33.84
C GLN A 25 -8.39 25.65 32.71
N GLN A 26 -9.11 26.09 31.69
CA GLN A 26 -9.07 25.51 30.36
C GLN A 26 -7.61 25.54 29.94
N ASN A 27 -6.89 24.46 30.26
CA ASN A 27 -5.77 24.05 29.47
C ASN A 27 -6.37 23.70 28.11
N GLY A 28 -6.50 24.72 27.27
CA GLY A 28 -6.47 24.57 25.83
C GLY A 28 -5.14 23.90 25.49
N ARG A 29 -5.10 22.57 25.65
CA ARG A 29 -4.21 21.74 24.85
C ARG A 29 -4.66 22.02 23.44
N GLY A 30 -3.94 22.90 22.77
CA GLY A 30 -3.99 22.98 21.33
C GLY A 30 -3.97 21.55 20.84
N GLU A 31 -4.99 21.19 20.07
CA GLU A 31 -4.99 19.98 19.26
C GLU A 31 -3.73 20.10 18.40
N HIS A 32 -2.61 19.57 18.89
CA HIS A 32 -1.47 19.32 18.04
C HIS A 32 -2.02 18.35 17.01
N SER A 33 -2.28 18.83 15.80
CA SER A 33 -2.55 17.96 14.68
C SER A 33 -1.28 17.11 14.54
N GLU A 34 -1.27 15.95 15.18
CA GLU A 34 -0.16 15.03 15.11
C GLU A 34 -0.15 14.56 13.67
N SER A 35 0.78 15.11 12.88
CA SER A 35 0.95 14.70 11.49
C SER A 35 1.09 13.19 11.47
N PRO A 36 0.30 12.48 10.64
CA PRO A 36 0.34 11.03 10.63
C PRO A 36 1.80 10.56 10.43
N PRO A 37 2.25 9.55 11.19
CA PRO A 37 3.64 9.10 11.11
C PRO A 37 3.96 8.64 9.69
N PHE A 38 5.20 8.85 9.25
CA PHE A 38 5.65 8.38 7.94
C PHE A 38 5.35 6.89 7.77
N PRO A 39 4.70 6.48 6.67
CA PRO A 39 4.44 5.08 6.39
C PRO A 39 5.76 4.30 6.37
N ARG A 40 5.89 3.28 7.23
CA ARG A 40 7.04 2.38 7.21
C ARG A 40 6.71 1.13 6.42
N LEU A 41 7.58 0.78 5.47
CA LEU A 41 7.54 -0.50 4.78
C LEU A 41 7.79 -1.64 5.80
N GLY A 42 6.74 -2.39 6.14
CA GLY A 42 6.78 -3.47 7.14
C GLY A 42 6.18 -3.17 8.53
N ALA A 43 5.51 -2.03 8.77
CA ALA A 43 4.64 -1.90 9.95
C ALA A 43 3.33 -2.69 9.71
N GLY A 44 2.67 -3.17 10.77
CA GLY A 44 1.70 -4.30 10.84
C GLY A 44 0.52 -4.41 9.86
N VAL A 45 0.41 -3.53 8.86
CA VAL A 45 -0.48 -3.66 7.68
C VAL A 45 0.29 -4.02 6.39
N ASN A 46 1.64 -4.07 6.42
CA ASN A 46 2.53 -4.15 5.24
C ASN A 46 3.61 -5.25 5.37
N ALA A 47 3.31 -6.37 6.03
CA ALA A 47 4.27 -7.45 6.23
C ALA A 47 4.41 -8.34 4.98
N GLY A 48 4.83 -7.75 3.86
CA GLY A 48 5.42 -8.50 2.75
C GLY A 48 6.80 -9.01 3.17
N GLY A 49 7.03 -10.31 3.02
CA GLY A 49 8.29 -10.98 3.34
C GLY A 49 9.47 -10.28 2.69
N ARG A 50 10.60 -10.23 3.40
CA ARG A 50 11.85 -9.70 2.85
C ARG A 50 12.64 -10.87 2.31
N GLU A 51 12.40 -11.31 1.08
CA GLU A 51 13.33 -12.24 0.45
C GLU A 51 14.68 -11.54 0.24
N GLN A 52 15.70 -11.99 0.97
CA GLN A 52 17.07 -11.51 0.83
C GLN A 52 17.73 -12.25 -0.34
N GLY A 53 17.44 -11.79 -1.55
CA GLY A 53 18.05 -12.25 -2.79
C GLY A 53 18.47 -11.08 -3.67
N PRO A 54 19.34 -11.31 -4.68
CA PRO A 54 19.65 -10.28 -5.66
C PRO A 54 18.36 -9.82 -6.34
N VAL A 55 18.17 -8.50 -6.44
CA VAL A 55 16.99 -7.89 -7.07
C VAL A 55 16.89 -8.37 -8.52
N ARG A 56 15.75 -9.00 -8.86
CA ARG A 56 15.48 -9.50 -10.22
C ARG A 56 14.16 -8.95 -10.76
N PRO A 57 14.05 -8.76 -12.08
CA PRO A 57 12.76 -8.46 -12.70
C PRO A 57 11.75 -9.57 -12.42
N VAL A 58 10.54 -9.18 -12.04
CA VAL A 58 9.42 -10.11 -11.85
C VAL A 58 8.79 -10.42 -13.21
N ASN A 59 8.81 -11.69 -13.62
CA ASN A 59 8.08 -12.15 -14.79
C ASN A 59 6.85 -12.97 -14.38
N TRP A 60 5.70 -12.32 -14.29
CA TRP A 60 4.42 -12.90 -13.87
C TRP A 60 3.98 -14.12 -14.69
N ASN A 61 4.45 -14.29 -15.93
CA ASN A 61 4.10 -15.43 -16.77
C ASN A 61 4.85 -16.72 -16.40
N LEU A 62 5.94 -16.60 -15.64
CA LEU A 62 6.84 -17.72 -15.32
C LEU A 62 6.88 -18.06 -13.83
N LEU A 63 6.12 -17.35 -12.99
CA LEU A 63 6.07 -17.62 -11.56
C LEU A 63 5.32 -18.91 -11.30
N SER A 64 5.89 -19.75 -10.43
CA SER A 64 5.15 -20.85 -9.81
C SER A 64 4.02 -20.32 -8.92
N SER A 65 3.12 -21.21 -8.50
CA SER A 65 2.03 -20.88 -7.57
C SER A 65 2.55 -20.19 -6.29
N ASP A 66 3.57 -20.78 -5.65
CA ASP A 66 4.18 -20.22 -4.43
C ASP A 66 4.91 -18.89 -4.68
N GLN A 67 5.64 -18.77 -5.81
CA GLN A 67 6.33 -17.52 -6.17
C GLN A 67 5.36 -16.39 -6.48
N ALA A 68 4.24 -16.70 -7.13
CA ALA A 68 3.19 -15.73 -7.44
C ALA A 68 2.55 -15.19 -6.16
N GLU A 69 2.25 -16.06 -5.19
CA GLU A 69 1.69 -15.66 -3.89
C GLU A 69 2.60 -14.64 -3.18
N ILE A 70 3.90 -14.94 -3.08
CA ILE A 70 4.89 -14.04 -2.46
C ILE A 70 4.96 -12.71 -3.23
N ALA A 71 5.09 -12.76 -4.55
CA ALA A 71 5.19 -11.58 -5.39
C ALA A 71 3.97 -10.66 -5.26
N TRP A 72 2.76 -11.24 -5.19
CA TRP A 72 1.52 -10.48 -4.98
C TRP A 72 1.51 -9.76 -3.63
N LEU A 73 1.86 -10.46 -2.54
CA LEU A 73 1.85 -9.90 -1.18
C LEU A 73 2.92 -8.82 -0.98
N GLU A 74 4.13 -9.04 -1.51
CA GLU A 74 5.21 -8.07 -1.50
C GLU A 74 4.81 -6.81 -2.28
N LEU A 75 4.30 -6.97 -3.50
CA LEU A 75 3.89 -5.85 -4.32
C LEU A 75 2.73 -5.08 -3.66
N ASN A 76 1.73 -5.76 -3.10
CA ASN A 76 0.62 -5.09 -2.42
C ASN A 76 1.04 -4.26 -1.22
N SER A 77 1.97 -4.80 -0.42
CA SER A 77 2.55 -4.07 0.72
C SER A 77 3.33 -2.85 0.25
N TRP A 78 4.13 -2.99 -0.81
CA TRP A 78 4.91 -1.88 -1.36
C TRP A 78 4.05 -0.81 -2.03
N VAL A 79 3.03 -1.19 -2.80
CA VAL A 79 2.08 -0.26 -3.43
C VAL A 79 1.30 0.53 -2.38
N SER A 80 0.89 -0.12 -1.29
CA SER A 80 0.23 0.54 -0.15
C SER A 80 1.15 1.58 0.50
N TRP A 81 2.42 1.22 0.72
CA TRP A 81 3.44 2.15 1.21
C TRP A 81 3.66 3.32 0.24
N LEU A 82 3.80 3.05 -1.06
CA LEU A 82 4.06 4.07 -2.09
C LEU A 82 2.92 5.09 -2.16
N ARG A 83 1.67 4.61 -2.20
CA ARG A 83 0.47 5.45 -2.21
C ARG A 83 0.45 6.40 -1.02
N LEU A 84 0.66 5.88 0.19
CA LEU A 84 0.61 6.67 1.41
C LEU A 84 1.79 7.64 1.52
N THR A 85 2.97 7.23 1.07
CA THR A 85 4.21 8.03 1.14
C THR A 85 4.15 9.25 0.22
N TYR A 86 3.61 9.08 -0.99
CA TYR A 86 3.56 10.14 -2.01
C TYR A 86 2.16 10.78 -2.15
N GLY A 87 1.19 10.39 -1.33
CA GLY A 87 -0.18 10.94 -1.38
C GLY A 87 -0.87 10.70 -2.72
N LEU A 88 -0.66 9.53 -3.33
CA LEU A 88 -1.18 9.24 -4.67
C LEU A 88 -2.72 9.14 -4.67
N THR A 89 -3.35 9.81 -5.62
CA THR A 89 -4.80 9.78 -5.83
C THR A 89 -5.20 8.57 -6.68
N PRO A 90 -6.48 8.15 -6.64
CA PRO A 90 -6.98 7.05 -7.48
C PRO A 90 -6.77 7.26 -8.98
N SER A 91 -6.62 8.51 -9.44
CA SER A 91 -6.32 8.82 -10.85
C SER A 91 -4.92 8.41 -11.28
N VAL A 92 -3.98 8.26 -10.34
CA VAL A 92 -2.62 7.75 -10.61
C VAL A 92 -2.51 6.29 -10.22
N LEU A 93 -3.06 5.92 -9.06
CA LEU A 93 -2.96 4.59 -8.51
C LEU A 93 -4.33 4.17 -7.91
N PRO A 94 -5.15 3.43 -8.67
CA PRO A 94 -6.49 3.05 -8.29
C PRO A 94 -6.48 1.90 -7.26
N PRO A 95 -7.55 1.72 -6.47
CA PRO A 95 -7.62 0.66 -5.46
C PRO A 95 -7.52 -0.75 -6.03
N PHE A 96 -8.04 -0.97 -7.24
CA PHE A 96 -8.13 -2.28 -7.91
C PHE A 96 -7.03 -2.49 -8.97
N TRP A 97 -5.85 -1.91 -8.76
CA TRP A 97 -4.72 -2.01 -9.69
C TRP A 97 -4.32 -3.47 -10.01
N HIS A 98 -4.54 -4.40 -9.07
CA HIS A 98 -4.18 -5.82 -9.20
C HIS A 98 -4.97 -6.54 -10.30
N ARG A 99 -6.16 -6.04 -10.65
CA ARG A 99 -7.00 -6.57 -11.74
C ARG A 99 -6.53 -6.17 -13.14
N HIS A 100 -5.56 -5.24 -13.24
CA HIS A 100 -5.09 -4.67 -14.51
C HIS A 100 -3.65 -5.08 -14.79
N PRO A 101 -3.39 -5.99 -15.75
CA PRO A 101 -2.05 -6.47 -16.04
C PRO A 101 -1.05 -5.35 -16.36
N GLU A 102 -1.47 -4.32 -17.08
CA GLU A 102 -0.63 -3.16 -17.41
C GLU A 102 -0.18 -2.37 -16.17
N LEU A 103 -1.05 -2.25 -15.16
CA LEU A 103 -0.70 -1.60 -13.89
C LEU A 103 0.21 -2.52 -13.07
N THR A 104 -0.12 -3.81 -12.97
CA THR A 104 0.68 -4.81 -12.25
C THR A 104 2.11 -4.88 -12.80
N LEU A 105 2.28 -4.91 -14.12
CA LEU A 105 3.59 -4.95 -14.77
C LEU A 105 4.40 -3.67 -14.50
N GLU A 106 3.79 -2.50 -14.69
CA GLU A 106 4.45 -1.21 -14.48
C GLU A 106 4.85 -1.01 -13.01
N LEU A 107 3.97 -1.38 -12.07
CA LEU A 107 4.22 -1.29 -10.63
C LEU A 107 5.30 -2.28 -10.18
N SER A 108 5.32 -3.49 -10.72
CA SER A 108 6.36 -4.48 -10.46
C SER A 108 7.72 -3.98 -10.91
N ALA A 109 7.82 -3.41 -12.12
CA ALA A 109 9.05 -2.84 -12.63
C ALA A 109 9.55 -1.66 -11.77
N LEU A 110 8.62 -0.77 -11.36
CA LEU A 110 8.95 0.34 -10.47
C LEU A 110 9.42 -0.13 -9.09
N HIS A 111 8.81 -1.19 -8.54
CA HIS A 111 9.21 -1.81 -7.28
C HIS A 111 10.63 -2.40 -7.38
N THR A 112 10.92 -3.19 -8.42
CA THR A 112 12.26 -3.72 -8.68
C THR A 112 13.28 -2.59 -8.84
N HIS A 113 12.94 -1.50 -9.54
CA HIS A 113 13.82 -0.35 -9.65
C HIS A 113 14.07 0.32 -8.29
N TRP A 114 13.05 0.42 -7.44
CA TRP A 114 13.19 0.95 -6.08
C TRP A 114 14.17 0.10 -5.26
N LEU A 115 14.01 -1.22 -5.27
CA LEU A 115 14.91 -2.14 -4.57
C LEU A 115 16.37 -1.96 -5.02
N GLY A 116 16.62 -1.90 -6.33
CA GLY A 116 17.97 -1.71 -6.88
C GLY A 116 18.53 -0.30 -6.68
N ALA A 117 17.69 0.72 -6.50
CA ALA A 117 18.12 2.10 -6.25
C ALA A 117 18.56 2.33 -4.81
N TYR A 118 18.02 1.55 -3.86
CA TYR A 118 18.34 1.61 -2.43
C TYR A 118 19.20 0.44 -1.96
N ASP A 119 19.78 -0.32 -2.88
CA ASP A 119 20.74 -1.39 -2.56
C ASP A 119 22.01 -0.78 -1.89
N PRO A 120 22.56 -1.40 -0.83
CA PRO A 120 23.73 -0.87 -0.13
C PRO A 120 24.99 -0.72 -0.99
N GLU A 121 25.12 -1.50 -2.06
CA GLU A 121 26.24 -1.44 -2.99
C GLU A 121 26.00 -0.43 -4.13
N GLN A 122 24.80 0.16 -4.21
CA GLN A 122 24.45 1.13 -5.25
C GLN A 122 25.08 2.50 -5.01
N HIS A 123 25.34 3.23 -6.10
CA HIS A 123 25.80 4.61 -6.02
C HIS A 123 24.78 5.51 -5.31
N ALA A 124 25.25 6.48 -4.52
CA ALA A 124 24.41 7.39 -3.73
C ALA A 124 23.41 8.22 -4.56
N SER A 125 23.62 8.34 -5.87
CA SER A 125 22.67 9.00 -6.80
C SER A 125 21.50 8.12 -7.24
N GLY A 126 21.53 6.80 -6.94
CA GLY A 126 20.49 5.84 -7.29
C GLY A 126 19.08 6.31 -6.90
N PRO A 127 18.85 6.71 -5.64
CA PRO A 127 17.56 7.23 -5.20
C PRO A 127 17.08 8.47 -5.97
N LEU A 128 17.98 9.36 -6.36
CA LEU A 128 17.62 10.55 -7.15
C LEU A 128 17.20 10.17 -8.58
N ILE A 129 17.90 9.21 -9.19
CA ILE A 129 17.55 8.67 -10.52
C ILE A 129 16.18 7.99 -10.45
N TRP A 130 15.93 7.19 -9.41
CA TRP A 130 14.64 6.54 -9.22
C TRP A 130 13.49 7.55 -9.14
N HIS A 131 13.65 8.68 -8.45
CA HIS A 131 12.59 9.71 -8.39
C HIS A 131 12.29 10.35 -9.75
N ARG A 132 13.31 10.53 -10.59
CA ARG A 132 13.12 11.02 -11.97
C ARG A 132 12.26 10.03 -12.77
N ASP A 133 12.58 8.75 -12.66
CA ASP A 133 11.90 7.70 -13.41
C ASP A 133 10.50 7.41 -12.83
N PHE A 134 10.32 7.55 -11.51
CA PHE A 134 9.03 7.52 -10.83
C PHE A 134 8.06 8.59 -11.35
N ALA A 135 8.54 9.82 -11.59
CA ALA A 135 7.70 10.89 -12.13
C ALA A 135 7.20 10.58 -13.56
N GLU A 136 8.01 9.87 -14.34
CA GLU A 136 7.63 9.37 -15.66
C GLU A 136 6.66 8.18 -15.55
N THR A 137 6.92 7.22 -14.67
CA THR A 137 5.97 6.14 -14.38
C THR A 137 4.60 6.68 -13.94
N CYS A 138 4.55 7.70 -13.08
CA CYS A 138 3.29 8.35 -12.70
C CYS A 138 2.52 8.98 -13.87
N ARG A 139 3.18 9.37 -14.96
CA ARG A 139 2.50 9.81 -16.19
C ARG A 139 1.88 8.63 -16.91
N ARG A 140 2.64 7.56 -17.15
CA ARG A 140 2.13 6.33 -17.78
C ARG A 140 1.00 5.67 -16.99
N LEU A 141 1.11 5.62 -15.65
CA LEU A 141 0.06 5.07 -14.80
C LEU A 141 -1.27 5.82 -14.98
N ARG A 142 -1.24 7.16 -15.12
CA ARG A 142 -2.46 7.93 -15.42
C ARG A 142 -3.07 7.55 -16.76
N ASP A 143 -2.25 7.31 -17.77
CA ASP A 143 -2.74 6.88 -19.08
C ASP A 143 -3.38 5.48 -18.99
N TRP A 144 -2.76 4.56 -18.23
CA TRP A 144 -3.32 3.25 -17.95
C TRP A 144 -4.62 3.30 -17.17
N VAL A 145 -4.72 4.15 -16.14
CA VAL A 145 -5.95 4.35 -15.36
C VAL A 145 -7.07 4.97 -16.19
N GLN A 146 -6.74 5.79 -17.19
CA GLN A 146 -7.75 6.32 -18.11
C GLN A 146 -8.22 5.28 -19.14
N ALA A 147 -7.32 4.40 -19.58
CA ALA A 147 -7.63 3.32 -20.51
C ALA A 147 -8.41 2.18 -19.82
N SER A 148 -8.01 1.82 -18.60
CA SER A 148 -8.74 0.93 -17.73
C SER A 148 -9.98 1.65 -17.20
N GLY A 149 -11.08 0.93 -17.00
CA GLY A 149 -12.31 1.56 -16.51
C GLY A 149 -12.35 1.72 -15.00
N THR A 150 -11.20 1.56 -14.33
CA THR A 150 -11.09 1.43 -12.88
C THR A 150 -11.35 2.76 -12.19
N ARG A 151 -12.07 2.71 -11.07
CA ARG A 151 -12.40 3.87 -10.23
C ARG A 151 -12.28 3.51 -8.76
N LEU A 152 -12.76 4.39 -7.89
CA LEU A 152 -12.67 4.22 -6.45
C LEU A 152 -13.52 3.04 -5.94
N ASP A 153 -14.73 2.88 -6.46
CA ASP A 153 -15.76 1.95 -5.98
C ASP A 153 -16.16 0.89 -6.99
N ARG A 154 -15.63 0.97 -8.21
CA ARG A 154 -16.00 0.09 -9.32
C ARG A 154 -14.84 -0.16 -10.24
N ASP A 155 -14.90 -1.30 -10.90
CA ASP A 155 -13.86 -1.74 -11.81
C ASP A 155 -14.42 -2.39 -13.06
N ARG A 156 -13.64 -2.34 -14.14
CA ARG A 156 -13.85 -3.20 -15.31
C ARG A 156 -12.53 -3.45 -16.02
N PRO A 157 -12.31 -4.65 -16.59
CA PRO A 157 -11.15 -4.94 -17.40
C PRO A 157 -10.89 -3.92 -18.51
N THR A 158 -9.62 -3.73 -18.84
CA THR A 158 -9.16 -2.88 -19.94
C THR A 158 -9.69 -3.40 -21.27
N ARG A 159 -10.24 -2.48 -22.08
CA ARG A 159 -10.85 -2.83 -23.36
C ARG A 159 -9.77 -3.14 -24.38
N GLN A 160 -9.85 -4.32 -24.97
CA GLN A 160 -9.01 -4.70 -26.09
C GLN A 160 -9.72 -4.38 -27.40
N THR A 161 -8.96 -3.88 -28.37
CA THR A 161 -9.48 -3.64 -29.72
C THR A 161 -9.33 -4.92 -30.52
N ARG A 162 -10.44 -5.45 -31.03
CA ARG A 162 -10.41 -6.62 -31.92
C ARG A 162 -9.61 -6.32 -33.19
N TRP A 163 -8.84 -7.28 -33.64
CA TRP A 163 -8.21 -7.24 -34.96
C TRP A 163 -9.08 -7.94 -36.02
N PRO A 164 -8.85 -7.68 -37.31
CA PRO A 164 -9.59 -8.34 -38.38
C PRO A 164 -9.46 -9.87 -38.32
N GLY A 165 -10.59 -10.58 -38.27
CA GLY A 165 -10.64 -12.04 -38.21
C GLY A 165 -10.74 -12.63 -36.80
N GLU A 166 -10.68 -11.80 -35.75
CA GLU A 166 -10.86 -12.25 -34.37
C GLU A 166 -12.34 -12.31 -33.98
N GLU A 167 -12.67 -13.29 -33.14
CA GLU A 167 -13.97 -13.38 -32.49
C GLU A 167 -14.22 -12.17 -31.58
N PRO A 168 -15.46 -11.69 -31.46
CA PRO A 168 -15.77 -10.59 -30.54
C PRO A 168 -15.40 -10.96 -29.10
N PHE A 169 -14.73 -10.03 -28.42
CA PHE A 169 -14.53 -10.15 -26.97
C PHE A 169 -15.87 -10.20 -26.24
N PRO A 170 -15.96 -10.93 -25.11
CA PRO A 170 -17.15 -10.92 -24.27
C PRO A 170 -17.49 -9.49 -23.82
N THR A 171 -18.78 -9.26 -23.57
CA THR A 171 -19.23 -7.95 -23.07
C THR A 171 -18.66 -7.71 -21.69
N ILE A 172 -17.89 -6.62 -21.54
CA ILE A 172 -17.29 -6.22 -20.28
C ILE A 172 -18.33 -5.45 -19.46
N ILE A 173 -18.62 -5.95 -18.26
CA ILE A 173 -19.54 -5.34 -17.30
C ILE A 173 -18.71 -4.63 -16.22
N GLU A 174 -19.17 -3.46 -15.78
CA GLU A 174 -18.59 -2.74 -14.65
C GLU A 174 -19.11 -3.36 -13.33
N GLU A 175 -18.19 -3.72 -12.46
CA GLU A 175 -18.46 -4.36 -11.17
C GLU A 175 -18.25 -3.34 -10.05
N VAL A 176 -19.18 -3.29 -9.08
CA VAL A 176 -19.00 -2.52 -7.84
C VAL A 176 -18.25 -3.39 -6.84
N ILE A 177 -17.23 -2.83 -6.19
CA ILE A 177 -16.37 -3.55 -5.24
C ILE A 177 -16.33 -2.76 -3.93
N ASP A 178 -17.01 -3.30 -2.92
CA ASP A 178 -17.19 -2.61 -1.63
C ASP A 178 -15.98 -2.79 -0.68
N ASP A 179 -15.28 -3.92 -0.77
CA ASP A 179 -14.11 -4.24 0.05
C ASP A 179 -12.91 -4.60 -0.84
N ARG A 180 -11.96 -3.66 -0.91
CA ARG A 180 -10.76 -3.79 -1.73
C ARG A 180 -9.81 -4.87 -1.22
N ASP A 181 -9.69 -5.05 0.09
CA ASP A 181 -8.72 -5.98 0.64
C ASP A 181 -9.23 -7.42 0.52
N LEU A 182 -10.54 -7.63 0.71
CA LEU A 182 -11.18 -8.91 0.41
C LEU A 182 -11.09 -9.25 -1.08
N ASP A 183 -11.32 -8.28 -1.96
CA ASP A 183 -11.16 -8.48 -3.41
C ASP A 183 -9.75 -8.90 -3.78
N PHE A 184 -8.73 -8.23 -3.23
CA PHE A 184 -7.34 -8.57 -3.45
C PHE A 184 -7.03 -10.01 -3.01
N VAL A 185 -7.49 -10.42 -1.81
CA VAL A 185 -7.29 -11.79 -1.31
C VAL A 185 -7.92 -12.81 -2.25
N HIS A 186 -9.17 -12.61 -2.65
CA HIS A 186 -9.85 -13.52 -3.58
C HIS A 186 -9.13 -13.60 -4.93
N TYR A 187 -8.66 -12.47 -5.45
CA TYR A 187 -7.93 -12.42 -6.71
C TYR A 187 -6.63 -13.24 -6.63
N VAL A 188 -5.82 -13.03 -5.57
CA VAL A 188 -4.56 -13.77 -5.38
C VAL A 188 -4.83 -15.26 -5.19
N MET A 189 -5.82 -15.64 -4.39
CA MET A 189 -6.17 -17.05 -4.21
C MET A 189 -6.59 -17.72 -5.53
N ALA A 190 -7.34 -17.01 -6.39
CA ALA A 190 -7.74 -17.52 -7.69
C ALA A 190 -6.55 -17.70 -8.64
N ASP A 191 -5.63 -16.73 -8.70
CA ASP A 191 -4.41 -16.81 -9.52
C ASP A 191 -3.49 -17.97 -9.07
N VAL A 192 -3.24 -18.07 -7.76
CA VAL A 192 -2.41 -19.14 -7.17
C VAL A 192 -3.03 -20.52 -7.42
N ALA A 193 -4.35 -20.66 -7.24
CA ALA A 193 -5.04 -21.91 -7.50
C ALA A 193 -4.98 -22.32 -8.98
N ALA A 194 -5.13 -21.37 -9.90
CA ALA A 194 -5.01 -21.61 -11.34
C ALA A 194 -3.61 -22.11 -11.70
N ARG A 195 -2.56 -21.42 -11.21
CA ARG A 195 -1.16 -21.84 -11.43
C ARG A 195 -0.88 -23.22 -10.87
N ARG A 196 -1.35 -23.52 -9.65
CA ARG A 196 -1.16 -24.84 -9.04
C ARG A 196 -1.82 -25.95 -9.83
N ALA A 197 -3.02 -25.71 -10.37
CA ALA A 197 -3.69 -26.68 -11.24
C ALA A 197 -2.91 -26.93 -12.55
N GLU A 198 -2.30 -25.88 -13.13
CA GLU A 198 -1.45 -26.01 -14.31
C GLU A 198 -0.16 -26.81 -14.03
N GLU A 199 0.47 -26.56 -12.88
CA GLU A 199 1.64 -27.29 -12.37
C GLU A 199 1.32 -28.77 -12.16
N ASP A 200 0.25 -29.08 -11.44
CA ASP A 200 -0.21 -30.45 -11.18
C ASP A 200 -0.48 -31.20 -12.49
N ALA A 201 -1.17 -30.55 -13.43
CA ALA A 201 -1.44 -31.12 -14.75
C ALA A 201 -0.15 -31.36 -15.56
N TYR A 202 0.86 -30.50 -15.42
CA TYR A 202 2.17 -30.71 -16.03
C TYR A 202 2.88 -31.95 -15.45
N TYR A 203 2.93 -32.08 -14.12
CA TYR A 203 3.58 -33.22 -13.47
C TYR A 203 2.85 -34.54 -13.75
N GLN A 204 1.52 -34.53 -13.85
CA GLN A 204 0.74 -35.70 -14.27
C GLN A 204 1.12 -36.15 -15.68
N ARG A 205 1.16 -35.23 -16.66
CA ARG A 205 1.57 -35.54 -18.04
C ARG A 205 3.00 -36.08 -18.11
N GLN A 206 3.92 -35.53 -17.30
CA GLN A 206 5.30 -36.02 -17.24
C GLN A 206 5.39 -37.44 -16.65
N ALA A 207 4.60 -37.74 -15.62
CA ALA A 207 4.55 -39.08 -15.01
C ALA A 207 3.97 -40.12 -15.99
N GLU A 208 2.91 -39.80 -16.73
CA GLU A 208 2.34 -40.66 -17.76
C GLU A 208 3.34 -40.98 -18.87
N GLN A 209 4.08 -39.97 -19.35
CA GLN A 209 5.13 -40.14 -20.36
C GLN A 209 6.30 -40.98 -19.86
N ALA A 210 6.64 -40.91 -18.57
CA ALA A 210 7.70 -41.75 -18.01
C ALA A 210 7.29 -43.23 -17.98
N VAL A 211 6.01 -43.52 -17.69
CA VAL A 211 5.47 -44.89 -17.67
C VAL A 211 5.33 -45.48 -19.08
N GLU A 212 5.01 -44.67 -20.10
CA GLU A 212 4.89 -45.14 -21.50
C GLU A 212 6.25 -45.46 -22.15
N ASN A 213 7.34 -44.88 -21.64
CA ASN A 213 8.69 -45.05 -22.17
C ASN A 213 9.51 -46.15 -21.46
N GLU A 214 8.97 -46.80 -20.43
CA GLU A 214 9.53 -48.00 -19.76
C GLU A 214 8.97 -49.30 -20.32
#